data_AF-A0A6J0TR13-F1
#
_entry.id   AF-A0A6J0TR13-F1
#
_cell.length_a   1.000
_cell.length_b   1.000
_cell.length_c   1.000
_cell.angle_alpha   90.00
_cell.angle_beta   90.00
_cell.angle_gamma   90.00
#
_symmetry.space_group_name_H-M   'P 1'
#
loop_
_entity.id
_entity.type
_entity.pdbx_description
1 polymer ?
#
loop_
_entity_poly.entity_id
_entity_poly.type
_entity_poly.pdbx_seq_one_letter_code
_entity_poly.pdbx_strand_id
1 'polypeptide(L)'
;MLEDCCENPSYQFVRTKLCMTELSVMSQPDSDFKEEQSLKEDLKFYFMNPCEKYRARRQIPWKLGIQILKIVMVTTQLILFGLSNQSVVSFKEENTVAFKHLFLKNYSGVDEDDYSCSVYTQQDVYDSIFFAINQYRQLKNISLGTLGYEQDEEDLAGLQICKQQYRKGTMLPSNDTLHIDSTIETECIHLDPQELAAKETSDLKNSSFFHLEFYRLIQVEISFKLKGIDLQTIHDRELPDCYEFENTITFNNRAHSGKMKIFFDTDADIQECKDWNISGSIQKNTQYILVFDGFVIVTCFASLILCTRSIILALKLQKRFVNFFLEKYKRHVCSADRLEFINGWYVLVIVSDMMTIIGSIMKMEIKAKNLTSYDVCSIFLGTSTLFVWAGVIRYLGYFQTYNVLILTMQASLPKVLRFCCCAGMIYLGYTFCGWIVIGPYHEKFEDLNTVAECLFSLVNGDDMFATFAQIQQKSTLVWLFSRLYLYSFISLFIYMILSLFIALITDAYDTIKKYQQIGSPVTDLHEFLKECSSEEYCSGPERSLSFCCCRRSLFWLNRRSRGRVS
;
A
#
# COMPACT_ATOMS: atom_id res chain seq x y z
N MET A 1 15.63 10.42 -20.39
CA MET A 1 17.04 9.95 -20.45
C MET A 1 17.11 8.43 -20.46
N LEU A 2 16.52 7.77 -21.47
CA LEU A 2 16.69 6.34 -21.77
C LEU A 2 16.36 6.13 -23.25
N GLU A 3 16.95 7.00 -24.07
CA GLU A 3 17.03 6.95 -25.52
C GLU A 3 18.37 7.60 -25.78
N ASP A 4 19.44 6.82 -25.69
CA ASP A 4 20.72 7.13 -26.31
C ASP A 4 21.60 5.87 -26.27
N CYS A 5 22.16 5.56 -27.44
CA CYS A 5 23.17 4.53 -27.74
C CYS A 5 22.70 3.08 -27.91
N CYS A 6 21.89 2.83 -28.95
CA CYS A 6 22.07 1.69 -29.86
C CYS A 6 21.74 2.11 -31.31
N GLU A 7 22.23 3.28 -31.76
CA GLU A 7 22.26 3.56 -33.20
C GLU A 7 23.52 2.93 -33.80
N ASN A 8 23.30 1.89 -34.62
CA ASN A 8 24.28 1.23 -35.45
C ASN A 8 25.02 2.22 -36.37
N PRO A 9 26.36 2.28 -36.38
CA PRO A 9 27.06 2.62 -37.59
C PRO A 9 27.10 1.37 -38.48
N SER A 10 26.24 1.39 -39.51
CA SER A 10 26.44 0.75 -40.82
C SER A 10 27.07 -0.66 -40.86
N TYR A 11 26.22 -1.62 -41.22
CA TYR A 11 26.57 -2.82 -41.97
C TYR A 11 27.72 -2.60 -42.97
N GLN A 12 28.85 -3.27 -42.73
CA GLN A 12 29.69 -3.82 -43.79
C GLN A 12 30.51 -4.98 -43.24
N PHE A 13 29.98 -6.20 -43.39
CA PHE A 13 30.74 -7.44 -43.23
C PHE A 13 31.71 -7.55 -44.42
N VAL A 14 32.82 -6.80 -44.40
CA VAL A 14 33.90 -6.98 -45.38
C VAL A 14 34.61 -8.26 -45.03
N ARG A 15 34.22 -9.32 -45.74
CA ARG A 15 34.85 -10.64 -45.72
C ARG A 15 36.19 -10.56 -46.44
N THR A 16 37.25 -10.11 -45.75
CA THR A 16 38.61 -10.23 -46.29
C THR A 16 39.11 -11.64 -45.99
N LYS A 17 38.96 -12.55 -46.97
CA LYS A 17 39.81 -13.75 -47.06
C LYS A 17 41.24 -13.27 -47.30
N LEU A 18 42.05 -13.18 -46.25
CA LEU A 18 43.50 -13.22 -46.41
C LEU A 18 43.95 -14.66 -46.19
N CYS A 19 44.18 -15.36 -47.28
CA CYS A 19 45.01 -16.55 -47.29
C CYS A 19 46.45 -16.06 -47.11
N MET A 20 47.00 -16.17 -45.89
CA MET A 20 48.45 -16.12 -45.72
C MET A 20 48.89 -17.30 -44.87
N THR A 21 49.91 -17.94 -45.42
CA THR A 21 50.56 -19.19 -45.10
C THR A 21 51.20 -19.17 -43.71
N GLU A 22 51.23 -20.36 -43.11
CA GLU A 22 51.79 -20.75 -41.81
C GLU A 22 53.04 -19.99 -41.32
N LEU A 23 53.08 -19.64 -40.02
CA LEU A 23 53.90 -20.34 -39.02
C LEU A 23 53.73 -19.74 -37.61
N SER A 24 53.62 -20.63 -36.61
CA SER A 24 53.80 -20.41 -35.15
C SER A 24 52.79 -19.54 -34.39
N VAL A 25 51.70 -20.14 -33.86
CA VAL A 25 51.18 -20.01 -32.48
C VAL A 25 50.16 -21.15 -32.28
N MET A 26 50.57 -22.30 -31.75
CA MET A 26 49.71 -23.48 -31.49
C MET A 26 49.55 -23.72 -29.97
N SER A 27 49.05 -22.72 -29.24
CA SER A 27 48.65 -22.90 -27.83
C SER A 27 47.62 -21.92 -27.26
N GLN A 28 47.19 -20.89 -28.01
CA GLN A 28 46.16 -19.93 -27.58
C GLN A 28 44.75 -20.07 -28.21
N PRO A 29 44.54 -20.56 -29.46
CA PRO A 29 43.19 -20.58 -30.03
C PRO A 29 42.25 -21.59 -29.35
N ASP A 30 42.79 -22.67 -28.79
CA ASP A 30 42.00 -23.72 -28.12
C ASP A 30 41.54 -23.34 -26.70
N SER A 31 42.27 -22.47 -25.99
CA SER A 31 41.84 -21.97 -24.66
C SER A 31 40.69 -20.98 -24.81
N ASP A 32 40.84 -20.05 -25.75
CA ASP A 32 39.90 -18.94 -25.93
C ASP A 32 38.56 -19.41 -26.50
N PHE A 33 38.57 -20.48 -27.30
CA PHE A 33 37.37 -21.15 -27.81
C PHE A 33 36.64 -21.94 -26.72
N LYS A 34 37.39 -22.64 -25.84
CA LYS A 34 36.81 -23.35 -24.67
C LYS A 34 36.21 -22.39 -23.66
N GLU A 35 36.86 -21.25 -23.41
CA GLU A 35 36.33 -20.21 -22.52
C GLU A 35 35.03 -19.61 -23.06
N GLU A 36 34.97 -19.31 -24.36
CA GLU A 36 33.76 -18.82 -25.02
C GLU A 36 32.60 -19.80 -24.92
N GLN A 37 32.83 -21.09 -25.22
CA GLN A 37 31.81 -22.13 -25.11
C GLN A 37 31.34 -22.30 -23.66
N SER A 38 32.25 -22.29 -22.68
CA SER A 38 31.89 -22.38 -21.26
C SER A 38 31.01 -21.20 -20.81
N LEU A 39 31.32 -19.98 -21.27
CA LEU A 39 30.56 -18.78 -20.95
C LEU A 39 29.18 -18.81 -21.61
N LYS A 40 29.09 -19.25 -22.88
CA LYS A 40 27.82 -19.44 -23.59
C LYS A 40 26.92 -20.46 -22.90
N GLU A 41 27.47 -21.59 -22.45
CA GLU A 41 26.72 -22.60 -21.68
C GLU A 41 26.22 -22.05 -20.34
N ASP A 42 27.06 -21.34 -19.60
CA ASP A 42 26.70 -20.69 -18.33
C ASP A 42 25.58 -19.65 -18.52
N LEU A 43 25.64 -18.86 -19.58
CA LEU A 43 24.62 -17.86 -19.94
C LEU A 43 23.30 -18.53 -20.35
N LYS A 44 23.36 -19.52 -21.24
CA LYS A 44 22.18 -20.29 -21.68
C LYS A 44 21.51 -20.96 -20.48
N PHE A 45 22.31 -21.54 -19.59
CA PHE A 45 21.80 -22.11 -18.34
C PHE A 45 21.19 -21.03 -17.44
N TYR A 46 21.76 -19.83 -17.33
CA TYR A 46 21.19 -18.76 -16.50
C TYR A 46 19.78 -18.35 -16.97
N PHE A 47 19.59 -18.10 -18.27
CA PHE A 47 18.33 -17.62 -18.86
C PHE A 47 17.25 -18.69 -19.06
N MET A 48 17.59 -19.98 -18.98
CA MET A 48 16.60 -21.07 -19.06
C MET A 48 15.56 -21.03 -17.92
N ASN A 49 14.33 -21.45 -18.25
CA ASN A 49 13.25 -21.57 -17.28
C ASN A 49 13.55 -22.65 -16.22
N PRO A 50 13.04 -22.54 -14.98
CA PRO A 50 13.24 -23.57 -13.94
C PRO A 50 12.77 -24.97 -14.36
N CYS A 51 11.67 -25.06 -15.11
CA CYS A 51 11.16 -26.33 -15.65
C CYS A 51 12.09 -26.95 -16.70
N GLU A 52 12.73 -26.11 -17.52
CA GLU A 52 13.74 -26.54 -18.49
C GLU A 52 15.03 -26.97 -17.79
N LYS A 53 15.45 -26.24 -16.75
CA LYS A 53 16.58 -26.62 -15.88
C LYS A 53 16.36 -27.97 -15.22
N TYR A 54 15.14 -28.23 -14.75
CA TYR A 54 14.77 -29.54 -14.21
C TYR A 54 14.86 -30.64 -15.27
N ARG A 55 14.34 -30.38 -16.49
CA ARG A 55 14.41 -31.33 -17.60
C ARG A 55 15.85 -31.62 -18.04
N ALA A 56 16.73 -30.61 -18.02
CA ALA A 56 18.12 -30.73 -18.45
C ALA A 56 19.04 -31.42 -17.42
N ARG A 57 18.88 -31.13 -16.11
CA ARG A 57 19.80 -31.63 -15.06
C ARG A 57 19.15 -32.56 -14.02
N ARG A 58 17.84 -32.83 -14.10
CA ARG A 58 17.05 -33.62 -13.12
C ARG A 58 17.18 -33.16 -11.64
N GLN A 59 17.58 -31.91 -11.40
CA GLN A 59 17.72 -31.35 -10.05
C GLN A 59 16.40 -30.74 -9.57
N ILE A 60 15.84 -31.27 -8.47
CA ILE A 60 14.57 -30.80 -7.89
C ILE A 60 14.62 -29.28 -7.65
N PRO A 61 13.64 -28.50 -8.15
CA PRO A 61 13.63 -27.04 -8.04
C PRO A 61 13.18 -26.56 -6.65
N TRP A 62 13.99 -26.82 -5.63
CA TRP A 62 13.72 -26.49 -4.24
C TRP A 62 13.44 -24.99 -4.00
N LYS A 63 14.02 -24.08 -4.83
CA LYS A 63 13.70 -22.64 -4.81
C LYS A 63 12.23 -22.37 -5.09
N LEU A 64 11.64 -23.05 -6.09
CA LEU A 64 10.23 -22.88 -6.43
C LEU A 64 9.34 -23.42 -5.31
N GLY A 65 9.71 -24.56 -4.73
CA GLY A 65 9.00 -25.16 -3.59
C GLY A 65 8.96 -24.22 -2.37
N ILE A 66 10.09 -23.62 -1.99
CA ILE A 66 10.16 -22.64 -0.89
C ILE A 66 9.30 -21.42 -1.18
N GLN A 67 9.28 -20.92 -2.42
CA GLN A 67 8.47 -19.75 -2.77
C GLN A 67 6.96 -20.05 -2.73
N ILE A 68 6.53 -21.23 -3.18
CA ILE A 68 5.13 -21.67 -3.06
C ILE A 68 4.75 -21.82 -1.58
N LEU A 69 5.61 -22.45 -0.79
CA LEU A 69 5.41 -22.57 0.66
C LEU A 69 5.29 -21.19 1.31
N LYS A 70 6.17 -20.25 0.95
CA LYS A 70 6.16 -18.86 1.43
C LYS A 70 4.83 -18.17 1.13
N ILE A 71 4.31 -18.29 -0.10
CA ILE A 71 3.03 -17.68 -0.48
C ILE A 71 1.90 -18.15 0.45
N VAL A 72 1.79 -19.46 0.66
CA VAL A 72 0.76 -20.04 1.55
C VAL A 72 0.96 -19.61 3.00
N MET A 73 2.20 -19.59 3.47
CA MET A 73 2.56 -19.23 4.84
C MET A 73 2.20 -17.76 5.14
N VAL A 74 2.68 -16.82 4.31
CA VAL A 74 2.46 -15.38 4.50
C VAL A 74 0.99 -15.02 4.35
N THR A 75 0.26 -15.63 3.42
CA THR A 75 -1.19 -15.40 3.28
C THR A 75 -1.96 -15.91 4.48
N THR A 76 -1.66 -17.11 4.96
CA THR A 76 -2.29 -17.65 6.18
C THR A 76 -1.97 -16.76 7.38
N GLN A 77 -0.73 -16.27 7.49
CA GLN A 77 -0.30 -15.34 8.54
C GLN A 77 -1.10 -14.03 8.52
N LEU A 78 -1.30 -13.45 7.32
CA LEU A 78 -2.05 -12.22 7.14
C LEU A 78 -3.54 -12.42 7.48
N ILE A 79 -4.14 -13.53 7.06
CA ILE A 79 -5.57 -13.82 7.36
C ILE A 79 -5.77 -13.96 8.87
N LEU A 80 -4.93 -14.74 9.55
CA LEU A 80 -5.02 -14.91 11.01
C LEU A 80 -4.80 -13.58 11.75
N PHE A 81 -3.84 -12.77 11.30
CA PHE A 81 -3.62 -11.44 11.86
C PHE A 81 -4.79 -10.49 11.58
N GLY A 82 -5.33 -10.52 10.36
CA GLY A 82 -6.44 -9.65 9.94
C GLY A 82 -7.72 -9.90 10.72
N LEU A 83 -8.04 -11.16 11.04
CA LEU A 83 -9.21 -11.49 11.87
C LEU A 83 -9.09 -10.93 13.29
N SER A 84 -7.92 -11.09 13.92
CA SER A 84 -7.64 -10.54 15.25
C SER A 84 -7.58 -9.01 15.24
N ASN A 85 -6.98 -8.40 14.21
CA ASN A 85 -6.94 -6.95 14.08
C ASN A 85 -8.35 -6.37 13.86
N GLN A 86 -9.19 -7.04 13.07
CA GLN A 86 -10.56 -6.61 12.82
C GLN A 86 -11.40 -6.61 14.10
N SER A 87 -11.27 -7.62 14.97
CA SER A 87 -12.02 -7.62 16.24
C SER A 87 -11.56 -6.47 17.16
N VAL A 88 -10.25 -6.21 17.24
CA VAL A 88 -9.69 -5.08 18.02
C VAL A 88 -10.21 -3.73 17.51
N VAL A 89 -10.17 -3.52 16.19
CA VAL A 89 -10.67 -2.27 15.57
C VAL A 89 -12.17 -2.12 15.77
N SER A 90 -12.94 -3.20 15.56
CA SER A 90 -14.40 -3.20 15.78
C SER A 90 -14.73 -2.85 17.23
N PHE A 91 -14.01 -3.40 18.21
CA PHE A 91 -14.19 -3.08 19.62
C PHE A 91 -13.88 -1.61 19.92
N LYS A 92 -12.80 -1.05 19.35
CA LYS A 92 -12.48 0.38 19.49
C LYS A 92 -13.59 1.25 18.90
N GLU A 93 -14.01 0.98 17.66
CA GLU A 93 -15.03 1.76 16.95
C GLU A 93 -16.40 1.71 17.64
N GLU A 94 -16.85 0.52 18.05
CA GLU A 94 -18.13 0.35 18.76
C GLU A 94 -18.13 1.09 20.10
N ASN A 95 -17.03 1.04 20.86
CA ASN A 95 -16.91 1.80 22.12
C ASN A 95 -16.88 3.31 21.86
N THR A 96 -16.15 3.79 20.85
CA THR A 96 -16.14 5.22 20.49
C THR A 96 -17.56 5.71 20.14
N VAL A 97 -18.32 4.93 19.36
CA VAL A 97 -19.72 5.27 19.05
C VAL A 97 -20.59 5.25 20.32
N ALA A 98 -20.42 4.26 21.19
CA ALA A 98 -21.14 4.19 22.46
C ALA A 98 -20.81 5.41 23.35
N PHE A 99 -19.55 5.83 23.41
CA PHE A 99 -19.12 7.01 24.17
C PHE A 99 -19.70 8.30 23.60
N LYS A 100 -19.74 8.47 22.26
CA LYS A 100 -20.42 9.59 21.63
C LYS A 100 -21.88 9.69 22.08
N HIS A 101 -22.61 8.58 22.09
CA HIS A 101 -24.00 8.55 22.59
C HIS A 101 -24.13 8.78 24.09
N LEU A 102 -23.15 8.39 24.90
CA LEU A 102 -23.19 8.54 26.36
C LEU A 102 -22.82 9.95 26.81
N PHE A 103 -21.85 10.60 26.17
CA PHE A 103 -21.27 11.87 26.65
C PHE A 103 -21.74 13.10 25.85
N LEU A 104 -22.17 12.95 24.59
CA LEU A 104 -22.66 14.06 23.79
C LEU A 104 -24.19 14.18 23.89
N LYS A 105 -24.66 15.37 24.30
CA LYS A 105 -26.08 15.68 24.38
C LYS A 105 -26.69 15.72 22.97
N ASN A 106 -27.79 14.99 22.77
CA ASN A 106 -28.55 14.96 21.50
C ASN A 106 -27.77 14.48 20.26
N TYR A 107 -26.77 13.60 20.42
CA TYR A 107 -26.08 13.00 19.27
C TYR A 107 -27.04 12.14 18.42
N SER A 108 -27.06 12.36 17.11
CA SER A 108 -27.99 11.73 16.15
C SER A 108 -27.56 10.33 15.70
N GLY A 109 -26.30 9.94 15.97
CA GLY A 109 -25.70 8.68 15.49
C GLY A 109 -24.90 8.82 14.19
N VAL A 110 -24.86 10.01 13.58
CA VAL A 110 -24.05 10.30 12.39
C VAL A 110 -23.32 11.62 12.62
N ASP A 111 -22.00 11.63 12.38
CA ASP A 111 -21.19 12.84 12.47
C ASP A 111 -21.50 13.81 11.31
N GLU A 112 -21.42 15.12 11.55
CA GLU A 112 -21.61 16.18 10.56
C GLU A 112 -20.23 16.64 10.03
N ASP A 113 -19.87 16.32 8.77
CA ASP A 113 -18.70 16.86 8.07
C ASP A 113 -17.45 17.04 8.97
N ASP A 114 -17.00 15.93 9.57
CA ASP A 114 -15.84 15.75 10.47
C ASP A 114 -16.00 16.11 11.97
N TYR A 115 -17.13 16.67 12.42
CA TYR A 115 -17.39 16.91 13.84
C TYR A 115 -18.65 16.19 14.32
N SER A 116 -18.70 15.80 15.60
CA SER A 116 -19.80 14.97 16.10
C SER A 116 -21.09 15.75 16.30
N CYS A 117 -21.02 16.98 16.77
CA CYS A 117 -22.19 17.86 16.85
C CYS A 117 -21.79 19.33 16.87
N SER A 118 -22.78 20.21 16.67
CA SER A 118 -22.57 21.64 16.72
C SER A 118 -23.58 22.34 17.61
N VAL A 119 -23.12 23.42 18.26
CA VAL A 119 -23.89 24.19 19.22
C VAL A 119 -23.86 25.68 18.86
N TYR A 120 -24.99 26.35 19.04
CA TYR A 120 -25.20 27.73 18.59
C TYR A 120 -25.49 28.72 19.73
N THR A 121 -25.86 28.25 20.93
CA THR A 121 -26.20 29.11 22.06
C THR A 121 -25.27 28.90 23.25
N GLN A 122 -25.04 29.94 24.05
CA GLN A 122 -24.20 29.86 25.24
C GLN A 122 -24.77 28.89 26.29
N GLN A 123 -26.11 28.87 26.43
CA GLN A 123 -26.80 27.97 27.35
C GLN A 123 -26.61 26.51 26.94
N ASP A 124 -26.71 26.21 25.64
CA ASP A 124 -26.48 24.85 25.14
C ASP A 124 -25.04 24.38 25.35
N VAL A 125 -24.05 25.28 25.30
CA VAL A 125 -22.64 24.94 25.62
C VAL A 125 -22.53 24.53 27.09
N TYR A 126 -23.07 25.34 28.00
CA TYR A 126 -23.08 25.00 29.43
C TYR A 126 -23.79 23.67 29.68
N ASP A 127 -24.99 23.52 29.12
CA ASP A 127 -25.77 22.30 29.27
C ASP A 127 -25.05 21.07 28.74
N SER A 128 -24.31 21.19 27.63
CA SER A 128 -23.54 20.09 27.03
C SER A 128 -22.35 19.69 27.91
N ILE A 129 -21.62 20.68 28.45
CA ILE A 129 -20.51 20.44 29.40
C ILE A 129 -21.03 19.75 30.66
N PHE A 130 -22.10 20.28 31.27
CA PHE A 130 -22.66 19.68 32.49
C PHE A 130 -23.33 18.33 32.24
N PHE A 131 -23.88 18.10 31.04
CA PHE A 131 -24.37 16.80 30.64
C PHE A 131 -23.24 15.77 30.63
N ALA A 132 -22.11 16.07 29.97
CA ALA A 132 -20.95 15.18 29.94
C ALA A 132 -20.42 14.86 31.36
N ILE A 133 -20.32 15.86 32.24
CA ILE A 133 -19.90 15.68 33.64
C ILE A 133 -20.87 14.76 34.41
N ASN A 134 -22.19 14.97 34.27
CA ASN A 134 -23.19 14.15 34.94
C ASN A 134 -23.20 12.71 34.43
N GLN A 135 -23.02 12.52 33.12
CA GLN A 135 -22.92 11.20 32.49
C GLN A 135 -21.67 10.46 32.96
N TYR A 136 -20.54 11.16 33.05
CA TYR A 136 -19.31 10.60 33.63
C TYR A 136 -19.51 10.17 35.08
N ARG A 137 -20.21 10.97 35.91
CA ARG A 137 -20.54 10.60 37.30
C ARG A 137 -21.43 9.35 37.39
N GLN A 138 -22.40 9.21 36.49
CA GLN A 138 -23.38 8.11 36.51
C GLN A 138 -22.99 6.92 35.63
N LEU A 139 -21.76 6.91 35.09
CA LEU A 139 -21.31 5.94 34.08
C LEU A 139 -21.63 4.50 34.48
N LYS A 140 -21.25 4.07 35.70
CA LYS A 140 -21.48 2.70 36.20
C LYS A 140 -22.94 2.28 36.25
N ASN A 141 -23.88 3.23 36.35
CA ASN A 141 -25.31 2.93 36.43
C ASN A 141 -26.00 2.95 35.05
N ILE A 142 -25.47 3.74 34.10
CA ILE A 142 -26.08 3.96 32.78
C ILE A 142 -25.45 3.08 31.70
N SER A 143 -24.13 2.85 31.77
CA SER A 143 -23.41 2.14 30.71
C SER A 143 -23.76 0.66 30.66
N LEU A 144 -23.94 0.13 29.45
CA LEU A 144 -24.07 -1.31 29.21
C LEU A 144 -22.72 -2.04 29.19
N GLY A 145 -21.64 -1.31 28.91
CA GLY A 145 -20.29 -1.85 28.83
C GLY A 145 -19.67 -2.08 30.21
N THR A 146 -18.75 -3.04 30.29
CA THR A 146 -17.91 -3.28 31.48
C THR A 146 -16.80 -2.24 31.55
N LEU A 147 -17.16 -1.03 31.96
CA LEU A 147 -16.27 0.12 32.07
C LEU A 147 -15.91 0.39 33.54
N GLY A 148 -14.64 0.68 33.77
CA GLY A 148 -14.09 1.14 35.05
C GLY A 148 -13.48 2.52 34.92
N TYR A 149 -13.45 3.27 36.02
CA TYR A 149 -12.58 4.44 36.11
C TYR A 149 -11.16 3.97 36.36
N GLU A 150 -10.19 4.68 35.80
CA GLU A 150 -8.81 4.48 36.20
C GLU A 150 -8.59 4.95 37.64
N GLN A 151 -7.91 4.13 38.44
CA GLN A 151 -7.57 4.44 39.82
C GLN A 151 -6.09 4.08 39.97
N ASP A 152 -5.21 5.04 39.70
CA ASP A 152 -3.79 4.92 40.04
C ASP A 152 -3.61 5.26 41.52
N GLU A 153 -2.74 4.50 42.19
CA GLU A 153 -2.54 4.57 43.64
C GLU A 153 -1.84 5.86 44.13
N GLU A 154 -1.29 6.66 43.22
CA GLU A 154 -0.54 7.89 43.55
C GLU A 154 -1.06 9.17 42.87
N ASP A 155 -1.79 9.07 41.75
CA ASP A 155 -2.49 10.19 41.09
C ASP A 155 -3.89 9.70 40.66
N LEU A 156 -4.95 10.19 41.30
CA LEU A 156 -6.31 9.88 40.88
C LEU A 156 -6.56 10.51 39.49
N ALA A 157 -6.51 9.72 38.42
CA ALA A 157 -6.87 10.14 37.07
C ALA A 157 -8.38 10.42 36.97
N GLY A 158 -8.80 11.60 37.45
CA GLY A 158 -10.17 12.08 37.39
C GLY A 158 -10.55 12.72 36.05
N LEU A 159 -11.72 13.33 36.02
CA LEU A 159 -12.17 14.14 34.88
C LEU A 159 -11.40 15.46 34.87
N GLN A 160 -10.61 15.72 33.84
CA GLN A 160 -9.90 16.97 33.66
C GLN A 160 -10.67 17.86 32.68
N ILE A 161 -10.89 19.12 33.06
CA ILE A 161 -11.52 20.12 32.21
C ILE A 161 -10.57 21.29 32.07
N CYS A 162 -10.13 21.58 30.86
CA CYS A 162 -9.26 22.69 30.52
C CYS A 162 -9.99 23.68 29.62
N LYS A 163 -9.88 24.97 29.91
CA LYS A 163 -10.33 26.03 29.00
C LYS A 163 -9.12 26.82 28.52
N GLN A 164 -9.09 27.08 27.22
CA GLN A 164 -8.07 27.89 26.58
C GLN A 164 -8.69 29.22 26.15
N GLN A 165 -8.10 30.32 26.60
CA GLN A 165 -8.61 31.66 26.38
C GLN A 165 -7.48 32.60 25.97
N TYR A 166 -7.79 33.59 25.15
CA TYR A 166 -6.88 34.72 24.95
C TYR A 166 -6.74 35.50 26.25
N ARG A 167 -5.52 35.95 26.53
CA ARG A 167 -5.25 36.82 27.67
C ARG A 167 -6.09 38.08 27.59
N LYS A 168 -6.57 38.54 28.75
CA LYS A 168 -7.48 39.69 28.84
C LYS A 168 -6.77 40.97 28.37
N GLY A 169 -7.10 41.43 27.17
CA GLY A 169 -6.74 42.76 26.69
C GLY A 169 -7.56 43.87 27.36
N THR A 170 -7.03 45.09 27.38
CA THR A 170 -7.76 46.28 27.82
C THR A 170 -8.87 46.61 26.80
N MET A 171 -10.12 46.32 27.15
CA MET A 171 -11.29 46.63 26.30
C MET A 171 -11.63 48.12 26.31
N LEU A 172 -11.94 48.66 25.14
CA LEU A 172 -12.82 49.83 24.95
C LEU A 172 -13.89 49.45 23.92
N PRO A 173 -15.11 49.07 24.35
CA PRO A 173 -16.16 48.54 23.48
C PRO A 173 -16.96 49.62 22.74
N SER A 174 -16.33 50.74 22.39
CA SER A 174 -17.01 51.90 21.80
C SER A 174 -16.36 52.43 20.53
N ASN A 175 -15.09 52.10 20.28
CA ASN A 175 -14.33 52.49 19.09
C ASN A 175 -13.77 51.22 18.46
N ASP A 176 -13.68 51.15 17.13
CA ASP A 176 -13.27 50.00 16.30
C ASP A 176 -11.84 49.42 16.56
N THR A 177 -11.27 49.63 17.75
CA THR A 177 -9.97 49.14 18.20
C THR A 177 -10.15 47.99 19.18
N LEU A 178 -10.09 46.76 18.68
CA LEU A 178 -10.02 45.55 19.50
C LEU A 178 -8.54 45.21 19.73
N HIS A 179 -8.01 45.53 20.91
CA HIS A 179 -6.70 45.05 21.33
C HIS A 179 -6.82 43.66 21.98
N ILE A 180 -6.61 42.60 21.19
CA ILE A 180 -6.48 41.22 21.70
C ILE A 180 -5.00 40.92 21.90
N ASP A 181 -4.64 40.47 23.10
CA ASP A 181 -3.36 39.81 23.34
C ASP A 181 -3.46 38.37 22.83
N SER A 182 -2.62 37.99 21.87
CA SER A 182 -2.64 36.66 21.25
C SER A 182 -2.05 35.56 22.14
N THR A 183 -1.55 35.91 23.34
CA THR A 183 -1.08 34.92 24.31
C THR A 183 -2.25 34.07 24.84
N ILE A 184 -2.05 32.75 24.84
CA ILE A 184 -3.05 31.77 25.26
C ILE A 184 -2.84 31.46 26.74
N GLU A 185 -3.88 31.69 27.55
CA GLU A 185 -3.95 31.27 28.95
C GLU A 185 -4.77 29.97 29.03
N THR A 186 -4.19 28.93 29.63
CA THR A 186 -4.86 27.64 29.87
C THR A 186 -5.12 27.51 31.36
N GLU A 187 -6.38 27.32 31.74
CA GLU A 187 -6.81 27.05 33.10
C GLU A 187 -7.47 25.67 33.12
N CYS A 188 -7.05 24.79 34.04
CA CYS A 188 -7.56 23.43 34.16
C CYS A 188 -8.06 23.13 35.56
N ILE A 189 -9.11 22.30 35.66
CA ILE A 189 -9.61 21.73 36.90
C ILE A 189 -9.63 20.20 36.79
N HIS A 190 -9.24 19.53 37.86
CA HIS A 190 -9.38 18.09 38.03
C HIS A 190 -10.57 17.81 38.96
N LEU A 191 -11.45 16.92 38.53
CA LEU A 191 -12.64 16.51 39.27
C LEU A 191 -12.57 15.01 39.56
N ASP A 192 -12.42 14.66 40.83
CA ASP A 192 -12.34 13.27 41.25
C ASP A 192 -13.71 12.58 41.24
N PRO A 193 -13.81 11.31 40.79
CA PRO A 193 -15.06 10.57 40.77
C PRO A 193 -15.72 10.45 42.15
N GLN A 194 -14.91 10.32 43.20
CA GLN A 194 -15.39 10.21 44.59
C GLN A 194 -15.91 11.55 45.13
N GLU A 195 -15.27 12.67 44.78
CA GLU A 195 -15.77 14.02 45.12
C GLU A 195 -17.03 14.38 44.31
N LEU A 196 -17.09 13.98 43.03
CA LEU A 196 -18.25 14.14 42.16
C LEU A 196 -19.47 13.39 42.70
N ALA A 197 -19.28 12.24 43.36
CA ALA A 197 -20.36 11.51 44.00
C ALA A 197 -20.95 12.25 45.22
N ALA A 198 -20.14 13.09 45.90
CA ALA A 198 -20.50 13.79 47.13
C ALA A 198 -21.05 15.22 46.91
N LYS A 199 -20.60 15.94 45.87
CA LYS A 199 -21.06 17.31 45.57
C LYS A 199 -22.32 17.30 44.66
N GLU A 200 -23.25 18.22 44.90
CA GLU A 200 -24.37 18.47 43.98
C GLU A 200 -23.88 19.28 42.75
N THR A 201 -24.49 19.04 41.59
CA THR A 201 -24.13 19.73 40.33
C THR A 201 -24.36 21.24 40.39
N SER A 202 -25.24 21.70 41.30
CA SER A 202 -25.54 23.10 41.60
C SER A 202 -24.32 23.86 42.16
N ASP A 203 -23.54 23.22 43.03
CA ASP A 203 -22.34 23.83 43.62
C ASP A 203 -21.21 23.96 42.60
N LEU A 204 -21.10 22.97 41.70
CA LEU A 204 -20.10 22.98 40.63
C LEU A 204 -20.36 24.10 39.62
N LYS A 205 -21.65 24.34 39.27
CA LYS A 205 -22.10 25.44 38.40
C LYS A 205 -21.71 26.83 38.91
N ASN A 206 -21.58 26.99 40.22
CA ASN A 206 -21.27 28.27 40.86
C ASN A 206 -19.76 28.54 40.99
N SER A 207 -18.90 27.59 40.63
CA SER A 207 -17.45 27.82 40.68
C SER A 207 -17.00 28.83 39.62
N SER A 208 -16.04 29.70 39.97
CA SER A 208 -15.55 30.78 39.10
C SER A 208 -14.97 30.27 37.77
N PHE A 209 -14.56 29.00 37.72
CA PHE A 209 -14.00 28.38 36.54
C PHE A 209 -14.99 28.26 35.38
N PHE A 210 -16.24 27.88 35.65
CA PHE A 210 -17.27 27.76 34.62
C PHE A 210 -17.81 29.11 34.15
N HIS A 211 -17.30 30.25 34.65
CA HIS A 211 -17.62 31.53 34.05
C HIS A 211 -16.85 31.71 32.72
N LEU A 212 -17.42 31.23 31.62
CA LEU A 212 -16.81 31.27 30.29
C LEU A 212 -17.03 32.63 29.61
N GLU A 213 -15.94 33.37 29.38
CA GLU A 213 -15.94 34.58 28.56
C GLU A 213 -15.84 34.20 27.06
N PHE A 214 -16.99 33.93 26.41
CA PHE A 214 -17.04 33.41 25.02
C PHE A 214 -16.32 34.26 23.96
N TYR A 215 -16.18 35.57 24.18
CA TYR A 215 -15.48 36.47 23.24
C TYR A 215 -13.96 36.21 23.17
N ARG A 216 -13.37 35.65 24.23
CA ARG A 216 -11.94 35.28 24.30
C ARG A 216 -11.70 33.78 24.30
N LEU A 217 -12.77 32.98 24.30
CA LEU A 217 -12.71 31.53 24.41
C LEU A 217 -12.31 30.90 23.09
N ILE A 218 -11.18 30.20 23.09
CA ILE A 218 -10.64 29.50 21.92
C ILE A 218 -11.23 28.09 21.88
N GLN A 219 -11.08 27.34 22.97
CA GLN A 219 -11.62 25.99 23.10
C GLN A 219 -11.80 25.59 24.57
N VAL A 220 -12.67 24.61 24.79
CA VAL A 220 -12.80 23.88 26.07
C VAL A 220 -12.56 22.41 25.78
N GLU A 221 -11.73 21.78 26.58
CA GLU A 221 -11.34 20.38 26.44
C GLU A 221 -11.70 19.63 27.73
N ILE A 222 -12.40 18.51 27.58
CA ILE A 222 -12.75 17.61 28.69
C ILE A 222 -12.04 16.29 28.41
N SER A 223 -11.04 15.95 29.22
CA SER A 223 -10.28 14.72 29.11
C SER A 223 -10.55 13.79 30.30
N PHE A 224 -10.72 12.49 30.02
CA PHE A 224 -10.86 11.47 31.06
C PHE A 224 -10.48 10.10 30.54
N LYS A 225 -10.03 9.24 31.46
CA LYS A 225 -9.60 7.88 31.16
C LYS A 225 -10.58 6.85 31.67
N LEU A 226 -10.87 5.85 30.85
CA LEU A 226 -11.75 4.72 31.17
C LEU A 226 -11.04 3.40 30.88
N LYS A 227 -11.24 2.41 31.74
CA LYS A 227 -10.76 1.04 31.50
C LYS A 227 -11.90 0.17 31.00
N GLY A 228 -11.69 -0.53 29.89
CA GLY A 228 -12.61 -1.51 29.34
C GLY A 228 -11.96 -2.88 29.24
N ILE A 229 -12.78 -3.93 29.24
CA ILE A 229 -12.32 -5.31 29.03
C ILE A 229 -13.04 -5.85 27.81
N ASP A 230 -12.29 -6.37 26.84
CA ASP A 230 -12.89 -7.05 25.69
C ASP A 230 -13.11 -8.53 26.00
N LEU A 231 -14.38 -8.89 26.20
CA LEU A 231 -14.81 -10.27 26.44
C LEU A 231 -15.04 -11.06 25.14
N GLN A 232 -15.07 -10.42 23.97
CA GLN A 232 -15.34 -11.10 22.69
C GLN A 232 -14.21 -12.09 22.34
N THR A 233 -12.97 -11.73 22.65
CA THR A 233 -11.76 -12.56 22.52
C THR A 233 -11.85 -13.93 23.20
N ILE A 234 -12.69 -14.09 24.23
CA ILE A 234 -12.90 -15.37 24.93
C ILE A 234 -13.54 -16.39 23.99
N HIS A 235 -14.41 -15.96 23.06
CA HIS A 235 -15.01 -16.86 22.07
C HIS A 235 -13.97 -17.43 21.10
N ASP A 236 -12.93 -16.64 20.78
CA ASP A 236 -11.83 -17.04 19.92
C ASP A 236 -10.73 -17.84 20.65
N ARG A 237 -10.96 -18.14 21.94
CA ARG A 237 -10.00 -18.83 22.82
C ARG A 237 -8.66 -18.09 22.91
N GLU A 238 -8.71 -16.77 22.84
CA GLU A 238 -7.60 -15.89 23.16
C GLU A 238 -7.80 -15.30 24.55
N LEU A 239 -6.78 -14.63 25.06
CA LEU A 239 -6.85 -13.98 26.36
C LEU A 239 -7.59 -12.64 26.20
N PRO A 240 -8.44 -12.25 27.17
CA PRO A 240 -9.08 -10.95 27.14
C PRO A 240 -8.04 -9.84 27.28
N ASP A 241 -8.15 -8.85 26.40
CA ASP A 241 -7.33 -7.66 26.41
C ASP A 241 -8.00 -6.57 27.27
N CYS A 242 -7.19 -5.90 28.09
CA CYS A 242 -7.62 -4.74 28.84
C CYS A 242 -7.28 -3.49 28.03
N TYR A 243 -8.28 -2.62 27.85
CA TYR A 243 -8.15 -1.37 27.11
C TYR A 243 -8.19 -0.20 28.07
N GLU A 244 -7.27 0.74 27.87
CA GLU A 244 -7.32 2.08 28.46
C GLU A 244 -7.77 3.06 27.37
N PHE A 245 -8.95 3.62 27.54
CA PHE A 245 -9.52 4.62 26.64
C PHE A 245 -9.26 6.01 27.20
N GLU A 246 -8.44 6.78 26.49
CA GLU A 246 -8.26 8.21 26.72
C GLU A 246 -9.27 8.96 25.84
N ASN A 247 -10.29 9.52 26.49
CA ASN A 247 -11.39 10.19 25.82
C ASN A 247 -11.19 11.70 25.95
N THR A 248 -11.30 12.42 24.83
CA THR A 248 -11.23 13.89 24.81
C THR A 248 -12.43 14.48 24.08
N ILE A 249 -13.12 15.40 24.76
CA ILE A 249 -14.24 16.17 24.18
C ILE A 249 -13.76 17.59 23.96
N THR A 250 -13.65 17.99 22.70
CA THR A 250 -13.15 19.31 22.33
C THR A 250 -14.27 20.18 21.81
N PHE A 251 -14.58 21.24 22.55
CA PHE A 251 -15.46 22.32 22.11
C PHE A 251 -14.62 23.40 21.44
N ASN A 252 -14.67 23.47 20.12
CA ASN A 252 -13.85 24.38 19.32
C ASN A 252 -14.63 25.66 18.94
N ASN A 253 -14.08 26.81 19.33
CA ASN A 253 -14.59 28.14 19.02
C ASN A 253 -13.55 29.03 18.31
N ARG A 254 -12.48 28.46 17.73
CA ARG A 254 -11.38 29.20 17.08
C ARG A 254 -11.84 30.19 16.00
N ALA A 255 -12.90 29.85 15.28
CA ALA A 255 -13.42 30.70 14.20
C ALA A 255 -14.28 31.87 14.70
N HIS A 256 -14.73 31.86 15.96
CA HIS A 256 -15.65 32.86 16.54
C HIS A 256 -16.86 33.19 15.64
N SER A 257 -17.37 32.20 14.89
CA SER A 257 -18.44 32.38 13.89
C SER A 257 -19.86 32.30 14.47
N GLY A 258 -19.98 32.09 15.79
CA GLY A 258 -21.26 31.81 16.45
C GLY A 258 -21.74 30.34 16.34
N LYS A 259 -20.96 29.48 15.66
CA LYS A 259 -21.13 28.03 15.65
C LYS A 259 -19.93 27.38 16.36
N MET A 260 -20.18 26.73 17.50
CA MET A 260 -19.16 25.96 18.22
C MET A 260 -19.21 24.51 17.76
N LYS A 261 -18.10 23.97 17.25
CA LYS A 261 -18.00 22.58 16.80
C LYS A 261 -17.53 21.70 17.96
N ILE A 262 -18.16 20.55 18.17
CA ILE A 262 -17.79 19.60 19.21
C ILE A 262 -17.20 18.36 18.56
N PHE A 263 -15.98 18.03 18.96
CA PHE A 263 -15.26 16.83 18.57
C PHE A 263 -15.20 15.87 19.75
N PHE A 264 -15.26 14.57 19.45
CA PHE A 264 -15.11 13.51 20.43
C PHE A 264 -14.08 12.53 19.89
N ASP A 265 -12.87 12.59 20.46
CA ASP A 265 -11.74 11.77 20.06
C ASP A 265 -11.46 10.74 21.16
N THR A 266 -11.13 9.52 20.76
CA THR A 266 -10.84 8.41 21.68
C THR A 266 -9.61 7.66 21.22
N ASP A 267 -8.57 7.77 22.03
CA ASP A 267 -7.38 6.94 21.90
C ASP A 267 -7.50 5.73 22.81
N ALA A 268 -7.07 4.58 22.31
CA ALA A 268 -7.24 3.31 23.00
C ALA A 268 -5.89 2.61 23.05
N ASP A 269 -5.37 2.42 24.25
CA ASP A 269 -4.14 1.69 24.51
C ASP A 269 -4.47 0.30 25.06
N ILE A 270 -3.74 -0.70 24.57
CA ILE A 270 -3.94 -2.10 24.96
C ILE A 270 -2.91 -2.46 26.04
N GLN A 271 -3.40 -2.91 27.19
CA GLN A 271 -2.60 -3.36 28.33
C GLN A 271 -2.92 -4.81 28.69
N GLU A 272 -1.97 -5.48 29.35
CA GLU A 272 -2.21 -6.79 29.95
C GLU A 272 -3.05 -6.65 31.22
N CYS A 273 -4.12 -7.43 31.31
CA CYS A 273 -4.92 -7.52 32.53
C CYS A 273 -4.11 -8.18 33.67
N LYS A 274 -3.98 -7.49 34.81
CA LYS A 274 -3.35 -8.05 36.03
C LYS A 274 -4.24 -9.17 36.62
N ASP A 275 -3.64 -10.31 36.97
CA ASP A 275 -4.22 -11.45 37.68
C ASP A 275 -5.60 -11.93 37.20
N TRP A 276 -5.64 -12.71 36.11
CA TRP A 276 -6.85 -13.39 35.64
C TRP A 276 -6.83 -14.89 35.96
N ASN A 277 -7.88 -15.38 36.62
CA ASN A 277 -8.11 -16.81 36.87
C ASN A 277 -9.24 -17.33 35.98
N ILE A 278 -8.95 -17.60 34.71
CA ILE A 278 -9.92 -18.27 33.83
C ILE A 278 -9.69 -19.79 33.92
N SER A 279 -10.68 -20.51 34.44
CA SER A 279 -10.66 -21.97 34.47
C SER A 279 -10.82 -22.55 33.06
N GLY A 280 -9.72 -22.87 32.36
CA GLY A 280 -9.78 -23.51 31.03
C GLY A 280 -8.44 -23.63 30.31
N SER A 281 -8.33 -24.58 29.36
CA SER A 281 -7.11 -24.89 28.58
C SER A 281 -6.79 -23.88 27.46
N ILE A 282 -7.03 -22.60 27.68
CA ILE A 282 -7.04 -21.52 26.68
C ILE A 282 -5.61 -21.18 26.22
N GLN A 283 -4.60 -21.38 27.09
CA GLN A 283 -3.20 -20.99 26.86
C GLN A 283 -2.50 -21.69 25.67
N LYS A 284 -3.06 -22.79 25.14
CA LYS A 284 -2.40 -23.57 24.07
C LYS A 284 -2.44 -22.88 22.71
N ASN A 285 -3.46 -22.08 22.40
CA ASN A 285 -3.63 -21.51 21.06
C ASN A 285 -2.58 -20.43 20.75
N THR A 286 -2.31 -19.53 21.70
CA THR A 286 -1.33 -18.43 21.56
C THR A 286 0.08 -18.94 21.23
N GLN A 287 0.50 -20.05 21.87
CA GLN A 287 1.81 -20.67 21.59
C GLN A 287 1.92 -21.19 20.16
N TYR A 288 0.85 -21.77 19.60
CA TYR A 288 0.87 -22.24 18.21
C TYR A 288 1.01 -21.10 17.20
N ILE A 289 0.35 -19.95 17.44
CA ILE A 289 0.44 -18.82 16.50
C ILE A 289 1.83 -18.17 16.56
N LEU A 290 2.45 -18.06 17.74
CA LEU A 290 3.83 -17.57 17.86
C LEU A 290 4.84 -18.50 17.18
N VAL A 291 4.69 -19.82 17.34
CA VAL A 291 5.52 -20.81 16.63
C VAL A 291 5.32 -20.72 15.11
N PHE A 292 4.08 -20.51 14.66
CA PHE A 292 3.78 -20.30 13.25
C PHE A 292 4.44 -19.03 12.70
N ASP A 293 4.34 -17.89 13.41
CA ASP A 293 5.00 -16.63 13.03
C ASP A 293 6.54 -16.83 12.94
N GLY A 294 7.15 -17.59 13.87
CA GLY A 294 8.56 -17.98 13.80
C GLY A 294 8.91 -18.82 12.56
N PHE A 295 8.05 -19.75 12.16
CA PHE A 295 8.25 -20.55 10.94
C PHE A 295 8.17 -19.69 9.66
N VAL A 296 7.28 -18.70 9.64
CA VAL A 296 7.20 -17.73 8.52
C VAL A 296 8.52 -16.97 8.39
N ILE A 297 9.05 -16.46 9.51
CA ILE A 297 10.33 -15.75 9.54
C ILE A 297 11.46 -16.63 8.97
N VAL A 298 11.56 -17.89 9.42
CA VAL A 298 12.58 -18.83 8.91
C VAL A 298 12.43 -19.08 7.40
N THR A 299 11.19 -19.24 6.91
CA THR A 299 10.92 -19.45 5.49
C THR A 299 11.29 -18.23 4.65
N CYS A 300 10.98 -17.02 5.14
CA CYS A 300 11.33 -15.76 4.50
C CYS A 300 12.84 -15.50 4.52
N PHE A 301 13.53 -15.78 5.62
CA PHE A 301 15.00 -15.70 5.68
C PHE A 301 15.67 -16.68 4.72
N ALA A 302 15.17 -17.92 4.65
CA ALA A 302 15.62 -18.87 3.65
C ALA A 302 15.41 -18.27 2.25
N SER A 303 14.19 -17.85 1.88
CA SER A 303 13.91 -17.19 0.59
C SER A 303 14.91 -16.06 0.28
N LEU A 304 15.11 -15.14 1.22
CA LEU A 304 15.99 -13.97 1.12
C LEU A 304 17.43 -14.36 0.78
N ILE A 305 18.00 -15.34 1.48
CA ILE A 305 19.38 -15.81 1.26
C ILE A 305 19.53 -16.36 -0.17
N LEU A 306 18.54 -17.08 -0.67
CA LEU A 306 18.63 -17.81 -1.94
C LEU A 306 18.42 -16.87 -3.13
N CYS A 307 17.52 -15.90 -2.96
CA CYS A 307 17.31 -14.82 -3.91
C CYS A 307 18.53 -13.89 -3.96
N THR A 308 19.08 -13.51 -2.82
CA THR A 308 20.32 -12.71 -2.73
C THR A 308 21.49 -13.42 -3.39
N ARG A 309 21.70 -14.73 -3.12
CA ARG A 309 22.70 -15.56 -3.81
C ARG A 309 22.50 -15.59 -5.32
N SER A 310 21.24 -15.59 -5.78
CA SER A 310 20.92 -15.60 -7.21
C SER A 310 21.27 -14.27 -7.88
N ILE A 311 21.06 -13.13 -7.20
CA ILE A 311 21.49 -11.81 -7.67
C ILE A 311 23.02 -11.70 -7.67
N ILE A 312 23.71 -12.15 -6.62
CA ILE A 312 25.17 -12.13 -6.57
C ILE A 312 25.77 -12.98 -7.72
N LEU A 313 25.18 -14.15 -8.00
CA LEU A 313 25.59 -14.98 -9.13
C LEU A 313 25.35 -14.26 -10.47
N ALA A 314 24.23 -13.57 -10.62
CA ALA A 314 23.92 -12.78 -11.81
C ALA A 314 24.92 -11.64 -12.01
N LEU A 315 25.27 -10.89 -10.96
CA LEU A 315 26.27 -9.83 -11.01
C LEU A 315 27.67 -10.36 -11.32
N LYS A 316 28.05 -11.51 -10.77
CA LYS A 316 29.32 -12.17 -11.09
C LYS A 316 29.36 -12.60 -12.56
N LEU A 317 28.27 -13.16 -13.08
CA LEU A 317 28.15 -13.57 -14.48
C LEU A 317 28.17 -12.38 -15.42
N GLN A 318 27.46 -11.30 -15.08
CA GLN A 318 27.49 -10.04 -15.80
C GLN A 318 28.89 -9.45 -15.86
N LYS A 319 29.64 -9.41 -14.75
CA LYS A 319 31.02 -8.93 -14.74
C LYS A 319 31.94 -9.78 -15.61
N ARG A 320 31.78 -11.12 -15.59
CA ARG A 320 32.52 -12.05 -16.46
C ARG A 320 32.20 -11.80 -17.93
N PHE A 321 30.92 -11.60 -18.27
CA PHE A 321 30.47 -11.30 -19.63
C PHE A 321 31.03 -9.96 -20.15
N VAL A 322 30.96 -8.90 -19.36
CA VAL A 322 31.47 -7.57 -19.73
C VAL A 322 32.99 -7.60 -19.93
N ASN A 323 33.73 -8.25 -19.02
CA ASN A 323 35.19 -8.37 -19.15
C ASN A 323 35.57 -9.18 -20.40
N PHE A 324 34.87 -10.30 -20.65
CA PHE A 324 35.10 -11.12 -21.85
C PHE A 324 34.83 -10.34 -23.15
N PHE A 325 33.74 -9.57 -23.20
CA PHE A 325 33.42 -8.73 -24.37
C PHE A 325 34.45 -7.61 -24.59
N LEU A 326 34.95 -7.01 -23.51
CA LEU A 326 36.00 -5.99 -23.58
C LEU A 326 37.33 -6.57 -24.09
N GLU A 327 37.74 -7.72 -23.57
CA GLU A 327 39.03 -8.36 -23.91
C GLU A 327 39.03 -8.92 -25.33
N LYS A 328 37.96 -9.62 -25.74
CA LYS A 328 37.91 -10.34 -27.02
C LYS A 328 37.44 -9.47 -28.19
N TYR A 329 36.40 -8.66 -27.97
CA TYR A 329 35.77 -7.88 -29.04
C TYR A 329 36.11 -6.37 -28.98
N LYS A 330 36.82 -5.91 -27.93
CA LYS A 330 37.15 -4.49 -27.69
C LYS A 330 35.93 -3.56 -27.78
N ARG A 331 34.75 -4.08 -27.46
CA ARG A 331 33.48 -3.35 -27.47
C ARG A 331 32.92 -3.27 -26.05
N HIS A 332 32.36 -2.11 -25.72
CA HIS A 332 31.64 -1.93 -24.47
C HIS A 332 30.21 -2.44 -24.62
N VAL A 333 29.80 -3.33 -23.72
CA VAL A 333 28.41 -3.81 -23.63
C VAL A 333 27.48 -2.67 -23.21
N CYS A 334 26.36 -2.53 -23.91
CA CYS A 334 25.32 -1.53 -23.66
C CYS A 334 24.74 -1.66 -22.24
N SER A 335 24.32 -0.54 -21.65
CA SER A 335 23.68 -0.51 -20.33
C SER A 335 22.35 -1.27 -20.28
N ALA A 336 21.64 -1.36 -21.41
CA ALA A 336 20.39 -2.14 -21.52
C ALA A 336 20.63 -3.64 -21.34
N ASP A 337 21.64 -4.19 -22.01
CA ASP A 337 22.03 -5.61 -21.89
C ASP A 337 22.55 -5.92 -20.49
N ARG A 338 23.21 -4.96 -19.83
CA ARG A 338 23.62 -5.09 -18.43
C ARG A 338 22.40 -5.23 -17.51
N LEU A 339 21.35 -4.42 -17.71
CA LEU A 339 20.16 -4.45 -16.87
C LEU A 339 19.37 -5.75 -17.05
N GLU A 340 19.44 -6.39 -18.22
CA GLU A 340 18.79 -7.67 -18.50
C GLU A 340 19.26 -8.82 -17.59
N PHE A 341 20.52 -8.77 -17.11
CA PHE A 341 21.03 -9.74 -16.12
C PHE A 341 20.36 -9.60 -14.75
N ILE A 342 19.92 -8.38 -14.38
CA ILE A 342 19.26 -8.10 -13.10
C ILE A 342 17.78 -8.40 -13.24
N ASN A 343 17.37 -9.57 -12.79
CA ASN A 343 15.96 -9.96 -12.82
C ASN A 343 15.18 -9.21 -11.73
N GLY A 344 14.39 -8.22 -12.12
CA GLY A 344 13.57 -7.38 -11.24
C GLY A 344 12.61 -8.17 -10.34
N TRP A 345 12.19 -9.37 -10.74
CA TRP A 345 11.36 -10.22 -9.90
C TRP A 345 12.08 -10.72 -8.64
N TYR A 346 13.40 -10.96 -8.70
CA TYR A 346 14.16 -11.30 -7.49
C TYR A 346 14.30 -10.10 -6.56
N VAL A 347 14.42 -8.89 -7.10
CA VAL A 347 14.44 -7.66 -6.31
C VAL A 347 13.11 -7.47 -5.59
N LEU A 348 11.98 -7.65 -6.29
CA LEU A 348 10.64 -7.61 -5.70
C LEU A 348 10.48 -8.62 -4.55
N VAL A 349 10.97 -9.85 -4.75
CA VAL A 349 10.94 -10.90 -3.71
C VAL A 349 11.77 -10.50 -2.48
N ILE A 350 12.98 -9.95 -2.68
CA ILE A 350 13.82 -9.49 -1.56
C ILE A 350 13.13 -8.38 -0.76
N VAL A 351 12.56 -7.38 -1.44
CA VAL A 351 11.82 -6.30 -0.78
C VAL A 351 10.63 -6.86 0.01
N SER A 352 9.87 -7.79 -0.60
CA SER A 352 8.75 -8.45 0.08
C SER A 352 9.18 -9.26 1.31
N ASP A 353 10.32 -9.97 1.22
CA ASP A 353 10.84 -10.79 2.31
C ASP A 353 11.30 -9.90 3.48
N MET A 354 11.96 -8.77 3.21
CA MET A 354 12.36 -7.79 4.23
C MET A 354 11.14 -7.20 4.95
N MET A 355 10.12 -6.77 4.20
CA MET A 355 8.88 -6.25 4.78
C MET A 355 8.15 -7.32 5.61
N THR A 356 8.12 -8.57 5.15
CA THR A 356 7.49 -9.68 5.89
C THR A 356 8.21 -9.99 7.19
N ILE A 357 9.55 -9.98 7.19
CA ILE A 357 10.36 -10.24 8.39
C ILE A 357 10.14 -9.12 9.42
N ILE A 358 10.22 -7.85 9.00
CA ILE A 358 9.97 -6.71 9.88
C ILE A 358 8.55 -6.76 10.43
N GLY A 359 7.54 -6.96 9.58
CA GLY A 359 6.14 -7.06 10.00
C GLY A 359 5.87 -8.24 10.95
N SER A 360 6.53 -9.39 10.74
CA SER A 360 6.41 -10.56 11.63
C SER A 360 7.06 -10.35 13.00
N ILE A 361 8.18 -9.62 13.07
CA ILE A 361 8.81 -9.24 14.34
C ILE A 361 7.89 -8.28 15.10
N MET A 362 7.37 -7.25 14.44
CA MET A 362 6.40 -6.33 15.06
C MET A 362 5.15 -7.06 15.54
N LYS A 363 4.61 -7.99 14.76
CA LYS A 363 3.47 -8.84 15.17
C LYS A 363 3.79 -9.66 16.42
N MET A 364 5.00 -10.18 16.53
CA MET A 364 5.45 -10.93 17.70
C MET A 364 5.59 -10.03 18.94
N GLU A 365 6.11 -8.80 18.77
CA GLU A 365 6.22 -7.80 19.84
C GLU A 365 4.84 -7.29 20.31
N ILE A 366 3.89 -7.13 19.39
CA ILE A 366 2.49 -6.77 19.70
C ILE A 366 1.82 -7.87 20.54
N LYS A 367 2.02 -9.14 20.17
CA LYS A 367 1.51 -10.27 20.96
C LYS A 367 2.21 -10.43 22.30
N ALA A 368 3.47 -10.02 22.39
CA ALA A 368 4.19 -9.91 23.65
C ALA A 368 3.86 -8.62 24.42
N LYS A 369 2.88 -7.83 23.94
CA LYS A 369 2.33 -6.63 24.57
C LYS A 369 3.36 -5.54 24.88
N ASN A 370 4.46 -5.51 24.12
CA ASN A 370 5.51 -4.50 24.25
C ASN A 370 5.30 -3.30 23.30
N LEU A 371 4.46 -3.46 22.27
CA LEU A 371 4.11 -2.43 21.29
C LEU A 371 2.61 -2.47 20.98
N THR A 372 2.00 -1.31 20.75
CA THR A 372 0.57 -1.14 20.42
C THR A 372 0.32 -0.68 18.98
N SER A 373 1.36 -0.63 18.12
CA SER A 373 1.27 -0.09 16.75
C SER A 373 0.80 -1.11 15.70
N TYR A 374 -0.49 -1.49 15.75
CA TYR A 374 -1.12 -2.41 14.79
C TYR A 374 -1.12 -1.88 13.35
N ASP A 375 -1.25 -0.56 13.16
CA ASP A 375 -1.31 0.08 11.83
C ASP A 375 -0.03 -0.14 11.02
N VAL A 376 1.13 0.08 11.65
CA VAL A 376 2.42 -0.09 10.99
C VAL A 376 2.65 -1.56 10.63
N CYS A 377 2.31 -2.48 11.55
CA CYS A 377 2.40 -3.91 11.31
C CYS A 377 1.49 -4.35 10.15
N SER A 378 0.25 -3.86 10.11
CA SER A 378 -0.72 -4.19 9.06
C SER A 378 -0.28 -3.68 7.68
N ILE A 379 0.32 -2.48 7.61
CA ILE A 379 0.89 -1.94 6.36
C ILE A 379 2.05 -2.82 5.87
N PHE A 380 3.00 -3.20 6.74
CA PHE A 380 4.12 -4.04 6.32
C PHE A 380 3.69 -5.45 5.89
N LEU A 381 2.81 -6.12 6.65
CA LEU A 381 2.31 -7.45 6.31
C LEU A 381 1.38 -7.43 5.08
N GLY A 382 0.56 -6.39 4.93
CA GLY A 382 -0.32 -6.20 3.78
C GLY A 382 0.44 -5.92 2.49
N THR A 383 1.36 -4.95 2.49
CA THR A 383 2.19 -4.59 1.32
C THR A 383 3.13 -5.71 0.92
N SER A 384 3.72 -6.43 1.88
CA SER A 384 4.54 -7.61 1.57
C SER A 384 3.71 -8.71 0.90
N THR A 385 2.51 -8.99 1.39
CA THR A 385 1.59 -9.99 0.78
C THR A 385 1.20 -9.58 -0.65
N LEU A 386 0.91 -8.30 -0.89
CA LEU A 386 0.66 -7.77 -2.23
C LEU A 386 1.84 -8.06 -3.18
N PHE A 387 3.07 -7.80 -2.74
CA PHE A 387 4.27 -8.07 -3.55
C PHE A 387 4.54 -9.56 -3.74
N VAL A 388 4.24 -10.40 -2.74
CA VAL A 388 4.35 -11.86 -2.85
C VAL A 388 3.36 -12.40 -3.91
N TRP A 389 2.11 -11.91 -3.92
CA TRP A 389 1.12 -12.26 -4.94
C TRP A 389 1.46 -11.69 -6.31
N ALA A 390 1.96 -10.47 -6.40
CA ALA A 390 2.49 -9.93 -7.65
C ALA A 390 3.65 -10.80 -8.17
N GLY A 391 4.48 -11.34 -7.27
CA GLY A 391 5.54 -12.30 -7.59
C GLY A 391 5.03 -13.60 -8.24
N VAL A 392 3.76 -13.99 -8.05
CA VAL A 392 3.14 -15.14 -8.73
C VAL A 392 3.07 -14.93 -10.24
N ILE A 393 2.91 -13.69 -10.69
CA ILE A 393 2.84 -13.32 -12.11
C ILE A 393 4.11 -13.78 -12.85
N ARG A 394 5.27 -13.77 -12.19
CA ARG A 394 6.52 -14.34 -12.72
C ARG A 394 6.37 -15.80 -13.14
N TYR A 395 5.70 -16.61 -12.32
CA TYR A 395 5.52 -18.04 -12.59
C TYR A 395 4.51 -18.29 -13.71
N LEU A 396 3.52 -17.39 -13.85
CA LEU A 396 2.62 -17.38 -15.00
C LEU A 396 3.36 -17.01 -16.30
N GLY A 397 4.39 -16.17 -16.22
CA GLY A 397 5.25 -15.81 -17.36
C GLY A 397 6.02 -16.98 -17.99
N TYR A 398 6.08 -18.16 -17.36
CA TYR A 398 6.63 -19.35 -18.00
C TYR A 398 5.74 -19.90 -19.12
N PHE A 399 4.46 -19.55 -19.13
CA PHE A 399 3.56 -19.88 -20.22
C PHE A 399 3.65 -18.82 -21.32
N GLN A 400 3.93 -19.26 -22.55
CA GLN A 400 4.13 -18.37 -23.70
C GLN A 400 2.95 -17.42 -23.96
N THR A 401 1.72 -17.84 -23.64
CA THR A 401 0.50 -17.03 -23.79
C THR A 401 0.41 -15.88 -22.79
N TYR A 402 0.72 -16.12 -21.51
CA TYR A 402 0.67 -15.09 -20.45
C TYR A 402 1.90 -14.17 -20.48
N ASN A 403 3.03 -14.66 -20.98
CA ASN A 403 4.25 -13.88 -21.13
C ASN A 403 4.04 -12.64 -22.02
N VAL A 404 3.17 -12.72 -23.05
CA VAL A 404 2.82 -11.57 -23.91
C VAL A 404 2.33 -10.40 -23.07
N LEU A 405 1.36 -10.65 -22.19
CA LEU A 405 0.71 -9.60 -21.42
C LEU A 405 1.70 -8.91 -20.47
N ILE A 406 2.55 -9.70 -19.81
CA ILE A 406 3.58 -9.19 -18.88
C ILE A 406 4.61 -8.35 -19.64
N LEU A 407 5.09 -8.84 -20.78
CA LEU A 407 6.04 -8.12 -21.63
C LEU A 407 5.43 -6.84 -22.18
N THR A 408 4.15 -6.86 -22.58
CA THR A 408 3.42 -5.66 -22.98
C THR A 408 3.37 -4.64 -21.86
N MET A 409 3.04 -5.04 -20.63
CA MET A 409 2.97 -4.12 -19.47
C MET A 409 4.35 -3.49 -19.15
N GLN A 410 5.42 -4.29 -19.20
CA GLN A 410 6.79 -3.79 -19.00
C GLN A 410 7.24 -2.84 -20.12
N ALA A 411 6.90 -3.16 -21.37
CA ALA A 411 7.25 -2.33 -22.52
C ALA A 411 6.43 -1.03 -22.59
N SER A 412 5.16 -1.05 -22.14
CA SER A 412 4.30 0.13 -22.12
C SER A 412 4.62 1.08 -20.95
N LEU A 413 5.08 0.56 -19.80
CA LEU A 413 5.33 1.34 -18.59
C LEU A 413 6.17 2.62 -18.81
N PRO A 414 7.35 2.61 -19.48
CA PRO A 414 8.13 3.82 -19.68
C PRO A 414 7.45 4.82 -20.62
N LYS A 415 6.74 4.35 -21.67
CA LYS A 415 5.96 5.21 -22.58
C LYS A 415 4.82 5.89 -21.82
N VAL A 416 4.10 5.11 -21.03
CA VAL A 416 2.98 5.55 -20.20
C VAL A 416 3.44 6.54 -19.13
N LEU A 417 4.57 6.33 -18.46
CA LEU A 417 5.08 7.22 -17.43
C LEU A 417 5.44 8.60 -18.00
N ARG A 418 6.07 8.65 -19.18
CA ARG A 418 6.35 9.91 -19.89
C ARG A 418 5.05 10.65 -20.23
N PHE A 419 4.06 9.95 -20.76
CA PHE A 419 2.75 10.53 -21.06
C PHE A 419 2.03 11.01 -19.79
N CYS A 420 2.08 10.23 -18.71
CA CYS A 420 1.50 10.55 -17.41
C CYS A 420 2.15 11.81 -16.80
N CYS A 421 3.45 12.04 -17.00
CA CYS A 421 4.11 13.26 -16.56
C CYS A 421 3.53 14.49 -17.29
N CYS A 422 3.36 14.42 -18.62
CA CYS A 422 2.74 15.50 -19.39
C CYS A 422 1.28 15.74 -18.98
N ALA A 423 0.49 14.67 -18.85
CA ALA A 423 -0.90 14.76 -18.40
C ALA A 423 -1.01 15.27 -16.94
N GLY A 424 -0.08 14.88 -16.08
CA GLY A 424 0.02 15.31 -14.69
C GLY A 424 0.23 16.82 -14.55
N MET A 425 1.02 17.44 -15.44
CA MET A 425 1.17 18.90 -15.44
C MET A 425 -0.14 19.64 -15.76
N ILE A 426 -0.92 19.11 -16.72
CA ILE A 426 -2.25 19.65 -17.03
C ILE A 426 -3.19 19.42 -15.85
N TYR A 427 -3.16 18.23 -15.26
CA TYR A 427 -3.98 17.86 -14.12
C TYR A 427 -3.76 18.81 -12.93
N LEU A 428 -2.51 19.06 -12.55
CA LEU A 428 -2.16 19.99 -11.49
C LEU A 428 -2.66 21.42 -11.79
N GLY A 429 -2.57 21.86 -13.04
CA GLY A 429 -3.12 23.14 -13.48
C GLY A 429 -4.63 23.25 -13.22
N TYR A 430 -5.38 22.19 -13.52
CA TYR A 430 -6.80 22.08 -13.16
C TYR A 430 -6.98 22.05 -11.64
N THR A 431 -6.24 21.21 -10.91
CA THR A 431 -6.33 21.10 -9.44
C THR A 431 -6.16 22.46 -8.75
N PHE A 432 -5.10 23.22 -9.05
CA PHE A 432 -4.89 24.54 -8.43
C PHE A 432 -5.98 25.55 -8.82
N CYS A 433 -6.44 25.52 -10.07
CA CYS A 433 -7.50 26.40 -10.54
C CYS A 433 -8.86 26.09 -9.89
N GLY A 434 -9.22 24.80 -9.80
CA GLY A 434 -10.42 24.33 -9.14
C GLY A 434 -10.42 24.66 -7.66
N TRP A 435 -9.30 24.42 -6.96
CA TRP A 435 -9.15 24.72 -5.54
C TRP A 435 -9.44 26.19 -5.21
N ILE A 436 -8.78 27.14 -5.89
CA ILE A 436 -8.92 28.55 -5.53
C ILE A 436 -10.23 29.19 -6.00
N VAL A 437 -10.76 28.78 -7.17
CA VAL A 437 -11.97 29.40 -7.74
C VAL A 437 -13.26 28.75 -7.23
N ILE A 438 -13.27 27.42 -7.12
CA ILE A 438 -14.47 26.64 -6.79
C ILE A 438 -14.52 26.31 -5.28
N GLY A 439 -13.37 26.20 -4.62
CA GLY A 439 -13.28 25.80 -3.21
C GLY A 439 -14.17 26.55 -2.23
N PRO A 440 -14.26 27.91 -2.26
CA PRO A 440 -15.15 28.65 -1.36
C PRO A 440 -16.66 28.38 -1.56
N TYR A 441 -17.03 27.71 -2.66
CA TYR A 441 -18.43 27.50 -3.08
C TYR A 441 -18.82 26.03 -3.18
N HIS A 442 -17.89 25.10 -2.95
CA HIS A 442 -18.11 23.67 -3.11
C HIS A 442 -17.26 22.87 -2.11
N GLU A 443 -17.92 21.99 -1.33
CA GLU A 443 -17.30 21.19 -0.26
C GLU A 443 -16.17 20.27 -0.78
N LYS A 444 -16.40 19.53 -1.88
CA LYS A 444 -15.36 18.71 -2.55
C LYS A 444 -14.15 19.47 -3.09
N PHE A 445 -14.15 20.81 -3.09
CA PHE A 445 -13.04 21.62 -3.58
C PHE A 445 -12.36 22.44 -2.47
N GLU A 446 -12.67 22.19 -1.20
CA GLU A 446 -12.15 22.95 -0.06
C GLU A 446 -10.63 22.76 0.13
N ASP A 447 -10.16 21.51 0.05
CA ASP A 447 -8.76 21.15 0.23
C ASP A 447 -8.12 20.65 -1.05
N LEU A 448 -6.81 20.89 -1.21
CA LEU A 448 -6.09 20.43 -2.40
C LEU A 448 -6.17 18.90 -2.59
N ASN A 449 -6.18 18.13 -1.50
CA ASN A 449 -6.28 16.68 -1.56
C ASN A 449 -7.68 16.22 -2.00
N THR A 450 -8.75 16.81 -1.44
CA THR A 450 -10.13 16.48 -1.83
C THR A 450 -10.41 16.92 -3.27
N VAL A 451 -9.83 18.03 -3.74
CA VAL A 451 -9.85 18.43 -5.16
C VAL A 451 -9.18 17.37 -6.03
N ALA A 452 -8.02 16.86 -5.62
CA ALA A 452 -7.32 15.83 -6.37
C ALA A 452 -8.09 14.50 -6.38
N GLU A 453 -8.74 14.11 -5.29
CA GLU A 453 -9.61 12.93 -5.26
C GLU A 453 -10.85 13.12 -6.16
N CYS A 454 -11.51 14.28 -6.05
CA CYS A 454 -12.68 14.63 -6.86
C CYS A 454 -12.36 14.62 -8.37
N LEU A 455 -11.26 15.27 -8.78
CA LEU A 455 -10.85 15.27 -10.19
C LEU A 455 -10.46 13.88 -10.67
N PHE A 456 -9.80 13.06 -9.85
CA PHE A 456 -9.48 11.68 -10.20
C PHE A 456 -10.73 10.80 -10.36
N SER A 457 -11.71 10.94 -9.47
CA SER A 457 -13.01 10.29 -9.58
C SER A 457 -13.76 10.71 -10.85
N LEU A 458 -13.72 12.01 -11.19
CA LEU A 458 -14.31 12.54 -12.43
C LEU A 458 -13.65 11.98 -13.71
N VAL A 459 -12.33 11.77 -13.73
CA VAL A 459 -11.64 11.13 -14.86
C VAL A 459 -12.15 9.69 -15.09
N ASN A 460 -12.53 9.00 -14.01
CA ASN A 460 -13.10 7.66 -14.06
C ASN A 460 -14.63 7.64 -14.26
N GLY A 461 -15.27 8.82 -14.37
CA GLY A 461 -16.71 8.95 -14.60
C GLY A 461 -17.57 8.81 -13.35
N ASP A 462 -16.98 8.91 -12.16
CA ASP A 462 -17.70 8.83 -10.89
C ASP A 462 -18.17 10.22 -10.42
N ASP A 463 -19.33 10.27 -9.76
CA ASP A 463 -19.92 11.46 -9.13
C ASP A 463 -20.08 12.73 -10.01
N MET A 464 -20.16 12.56 -11.33
CA MET A 464 -20.24 13.69 -12.28
C MET A 464 -21.44 14.61 -12.05
N PHE A 465 -22.65 14.06 -11.86
CA PHE A 465 -23.83 14.90 -11.66
C PHE A 465 -23.85 15.61 -10.30
N ALA A 466 -23.38 14.93 -9.25
CA ALA A 466 -23.32 15.48 -7.91
C ALA A 466 -22.45 16.75 -7.86
N THR A 467 -21.26 16.70 -8.48
CA THR A 467 -20.37 17.88 -8.57
C THR A 467 -21.00 19.05 -9.31
N PHE A 468 -21.83 18.79 -10.32
CA PHE A 468 -22.58 19.85 -11.00
C PHE A 468 -23.74 20.42 -10.17
N ALA A 469 -24.41 19.58 -9.37
CA ALA A 469 -25.59 19.95 -8.60
C ALA A 469 -25.23 20.71 -7.31
N GLN A 470 -24.11 20.37 -6.67
CA GLN A 470 -23.67 20.95 -5.39
C GLN A 470 -23.10 22.37 -5.49
N ILE A 471 -22.84 22.90 -6.70
CA ILE A 471 -22.32 24.25 -6.88
C ILE A 471 -23.33 25.30 -6.39
N GLN A 472 -22.98 26.03 -5.33
CA GLN A 472 -23.82 27.08 -4.77
C GLN A 472 -23.98 28.24 -5.78
N GLN A 473 -25.22 28.58 -6.13
CA GLN A 473 -25.55 29.67 -7.06
C GLN A 473 -25.48 31.08 -6.40
N LYS A 474 -24.44 31.36 -5.62
CA LYS A 474 -24.26 32.70 -5.02
C LYS A 474 -23.72 33.73 -6.02
N SER A 475 -22.93 33.28 -7.00
CA SER A 475 -22.31 34.11 -8.03
C SER A 475 -22.52 33.48 -9.40
N THR A 476 -23.20 34.18 -10.31
CA THR A 476 -23.44 33.72 -11.68
C THR A 476 -22.13 33.53 -12.46
N LEU A 477 -21.11 34.35 -12.19
CA LEU A 477 -19.80 34.25 -12.84
C LEU A 477 -19.07 32.98 -12.41
N VAL A 478 -19.05 32.67 -11.11
CA VAL A 478 -18.42 31.44 -10.60
C VAL A 478 -19.20 30.21 -11.03
N TRP A 479 -20.53 30.29 -11.08
CA TRP A 479 -21.37 29.23 -11.61
C TRP A 479 -21.10 28.95 -13.10
N LEU A 480 -20.96 29.99 -13.93
CA LEU A 480 -20.63 29.81 -15.34
C LEU A 480 -19.20 29.29 -15.52
N PHE A 481 -18.24 29.81 -14.74
CA PHE A 481 -16.86 29.35 -14.75
C PHE A 481 -16.76 27.87 -14.37
N SER A 482 -17.40 27.45 -13.28
CA SER A 482 -17.38 26.05 -12.83
C SER A 482 -17.99 25.09 -13.86
N ARG A 483 -19.04 25.50 -14.57
CA ARG A 483 -19.60 24.72 -15.69
C ARG A 483 -18.58 24.57 -16.83
N LEU A 484 -17.98 25.68 -17.27
CA LEU A 484 -16.95 25.65 -18.32
C LEU A 484 -15.73 24.81 -17.90
N TYR A 485 -15.28 24.98 -16.65
CA TYR A 485 -14.17 24.24 -16.06
C TYR A 485 -14.43 22.73 -16.02
N LEU A 486 -15.58 22.30 -15.50
CA LEU A 486 -15.90 20.88 -15.40
C LEU A 486 -16.11 20.26 -16.79
N TYR A 487 -16.83 20.95 -17.70
CA TYR A 487 -16.99 20.44 -19.07
C TYR A 487 -15.66 20.37 -19.82
N SER A 488 -14.78 21.36 -19.68
CA SER A 488 -13.45 21.33 -20.32
C SER A 488 -12.57 20.23 -19.73
N PHE A 489 -12.59 20.04 -18.42
CA PHE A 489 -11.84 18.98 -17.75
C PHE A 489 -12.32 17.59 -18.19
N ILE A 490 -13.62 17.32 -18.07
CA ILE A 490 -14.23 16.03 -18.40
C ILE A 490 -13.98 15.69 -19.88
N SER A 491 -14.24 16.63 -20.80
CA SER A 491 -14.06 16.37 -22.22
C SER A 491 -12.60 16.13 -22.60
N LEU A 492 -11.67 16.89 -22.03
CA LEU A 492 -10.24 16.74 -22.29
C LEU A 492 -9.72 15.42 -21.72
N PHE A 493 -9.98 15.14 -20.45
CA PHE A 493 -9.39 13.98 -19.77
C PHE A 493 -10.01 12.66 -20.20
N ILE A 494 -11.34 12.58 -20.32
CA ILE A 494 -12.02 11.33 -20.71
C ILE A 494 -11.85 11.06 -22.20
N TYR A 495 -12.14 12.02 -23.08
CA TYR A 495 -12.15 11.72 -24.52
C TYR A 495 -10.77 11.76 -25.16
N MET A 496 -9.88 12.65 -24.72
CA MET A 496 -8.55 12.77 -25.33
C MET A 496 -7.47 12.00 -24.56
N ILE A 497 -7.26 12.32 -23.28
CA ILE A 497 -6.12 11.79 -22.51
C ILE A 497 -6.29 10.28 -22.25
N LEU A 498 -7.46 9.85 -21.77
CA LEU A 498 -7.73 8.42 -21.51
C LEU A 498 -7.70 7.59 -22.79
N SER A 499 -8.26 8.10 -23.90
CA SER A 499 -8.20 7.42 -25.21
C SER A 499 -6.77 7.28 -25.71
N LEU A 500 -5.92 8.30 -25.55
CA LEU A 500 -4.49 8.22 -25.89
C LEU A 500 -3.75 7.22 -25.00
N PHE A 501 -4.07 7.16 -23.72
CA PHE A 501 -3.51 6.18 -22.79
C PHE A 501 -3.81 4.74 -23.24
N ILE A 502 -5.06 4.45 -23.60
CA ILE A 502 -5.49 3.16 -24.13
C ILE A 502 -4.78 2.85 -25.46
N ALA A 503 -4.65 3.84 -26.35
CA ALA A 503 -3.95 3.69 -27.64
C ALA A 503 -2.46 3.34 -27.45
N LEU A 504 -1.77 3.97 -26.48
CA LEU A 504 -0.36 3.68 -26.18
C LEU A 504 -0.16 2.24 -25.67
N ILE A 505 -1.06 1.74 -24.82
CA ILE A 505 -1.01 0.35 -24.35
C ILE A 505 -1.30 -0.61 -25.50
N THR A 506 -2.27 -0.27 -26.36
CA THR A 506 -2.63 -1.09 -27.53
C THR A 506 -1.48 -1.16 -28.54
N ASP A 507 -0.78 -0.06 -28.81
CA ASP A 507 0.42 -0.03 -29.65
C ASP A 507 1.54 -0.92 -29.10
N ALA A 508 1.78 -0.86 -27.79
CA ALA A 508 2.76 -1.72 -27.14
C ALA A 508 2.35 -3.20 -27.26
N TYR A 509 1.07 -3.52 -27.11
CA TYR A 509 0.55 -4.87 -27.27
C TYR A 509 0.77 -5.41 -28.68
N ASP A 510 0.43 -4.63 -29.70
CA ASP A 510 0.60 -5.02 -31.10
C ASP A 510 2.08 -5.17 -31.49
N THR A 511 2.95 -4.32 -30.93
CA THR A 511 4.41 -4.42 -31.13
C THR A 511 4.97 -5.72 -30.56
N ILE A 512 4.62 -6.06 -29.31
CA ILE A 512 5.06 -7.32 -28.68
C ILE A 512 4.49 -8.54 -29.41
N LYS A 513 3.23 -8.47 -29.86
CA LYS A 513 2.60 -9.53 -30.66
C LYS A 513 3.35 -9.78 -31.98
N LYS A 514 3.80 -8.72 -32.66
CA LYS A 514 4.65 -8.82 -33.86
C LYS A 514 6.02 -9.42 -33.55
N TYR A 515 6.66 -9.03 -32.44
CA TYR A 515 7.94 -9.62 -32.02
C TYR A 515 7.86 -11.12 -31.76
N GLN A 516 6.73 -11.64 -31.27
CA GLN A 516 6.57 -13.09 -31.14
C GLN A 516 6.41 -13.82 -32.49
N GLN A 517 5.85 -13.15 -33.51
CA GLN A 517 5.67 -13.75 -34.84
C GLN A 517 6.96 -13.72 -35.68
N ILE A 518 7.73 -12.64 -35.59
CA ILE A 518 8.90 -12.38 -36.45
C ILE A 518 10.22 -12.72 -35.73
N GLY A 519 10.21 -12.81 -34.40
CA GLY A 519 11.38 -12.92 -33.53
C GLY A 519 11.72 -11.59 -32.87
N SER A 520 12.25 -11.64 -31.63
CA SER A 520 12.69 -10.47 -30.88
C SER A 520 13.79 -9.70 -31.63
N PRO A 521 13.89 -8.36 -31.45
CA PRO A 521 15.03 -7.60 -31.96
C PRO A 521 16.34 -8.21 -31.45
N VAL A 522 17.33 -8.32 -32.34
CA VAL A 522 18.60 -8.97 -32.05
C VAL A 522 19.40 -8.08 -31.10
N THR A 523 19.53 -8.48 -29.84
CA THR A 523 20.51 -7.88 -28.92
C THR A 523 21.83 -8.63 -29.05
N ASP A 524 22.95 -7.96 -28.75
CA ASP A 524 24.30 -8.55 -28.81
C ASP A 524 24.38 -9.85 -27.98
N LEU A 525 23.64 -9.90 -26.87
CA LEU A 525 23.49 -11.09 -26.03
C LEU A 525 22.73 -12.24 -26.74
N HIS A 526 21.61 -11.93 -27.40
CA HIS A 526 20.82 -12.92 -28.11
C HIS A 526 21.52 -13.41 -29.39
N GLU A 527 22.29 -12.55 -30.06
CA GLU A 527 23.15 -12.94 -31.18
C GLU A 527 24.26 -13.90 -30.72
N PHE A 528 24.95 -13.55 -29.63
CA PHE A 528 25.98 -14.38 -29.01
C PHE A 528 25.44 -15.76 -28.57
N LEU A 529 24.18 -15.83 -28.11
CA LEU A 529 23.52 -17.09 -27.76
C LEU A 529 23.02 -17.91 -28.97
N LYS A 530 22.79 -17.27 -30.14
CA LYS A 530 22.19 -17.89 -31.33
C LYS A 530 23.21 -18.55 -32.27
N GLU A 531 24.49 -18.17 -32.22
CA GLU A 531 25.57 -18.73 -33.06
C GLU A 531 25.82 -20.25 -32.91
N CYS A 532 25.06 -20.96 -32.06
CA CYS A 532 25.22 -22.40 -31.81
C CYS A 532 24.04 -23.25 -32.33
N SER A 533 23.44 -22.87 -33.46
CA SER A 533 22.60 -23.78 -34.26
C SER A 533 23.31 -24.21 -35.55
N SER A 534 24.58 -24.57 -35.45
CA SER A 534 25.40 -25.13 -36.53
C SER A 534 26.13 -26.39 -36.05
N GLU A 535 25.40 -27.30 -35.40
CA GLU A 535 25.73 -28.73 -35.44
C GLU A 535 25.11 -29.33 -36.71
N GLU A 536 25.67 -28.96 -37.85
CA GLU A 536 25.43 -29.64 -39.13
C GLU A 536 26.77 -29.91 -39.82
N TYR A 537 27.75 -30.43 -39.08
CA TYR A 537 28.98 -31.01 -39.63
C TYR A 537 29.43 -32.18 -38.78
N CYS A 538 28.81 -33.34 -39.02
CA CYS A 538 29.45 -34.66 -38.99
C CYS A 538 28.45 -35.72 -39.43
N SER A 539 28.31 -35.92 -40.75
CA SER A 539 27.97 -37.24 -41.28
C SER A 539 28.84 -37.49 -42.50
N GLY A 540 29.74 -38.47 -42.36
CA GLY A 540 30.47 -39.03 -43.48
C GLY A 540 29.49 -39.66 -44.49
N PRO A 541 29.90 -39.83 -45.76
CA PRO A 541 29.02 -40.31 -46.79
C PRO A 541 28.88 -41.83 -46.66
N GLU A 542 27.83 -42.29 -45.98
CA GLU A 542 27.36 -43.66 -46.15
C GLU A 542 25.97 -43.71 -46.78
N ARG A 543 25.91 -44.61 -47.75
CA ARG A 543 24.86 -44.76 -48.75
C ARG A 543 23.53 -45.13 -48.11
N SER A 544 22.48 -44.56 -48.71
CA SER A 544 21.11 -45.08 -48.75
C SER A 544 20.99 -46.61 -48.62
N LEU A 545 20.16 -47.09 -47.68
CA LEU A 545 18.89 -47.80 -47.97
C LEU A 545 18.22 -48.36 -46.69
N SER A 546 16.93 -48.03 -46.56
CA SER A 546 15.79 -48.78 -45.97
C SER A 546 15.85 -49.52 -44.62
N PHE A 547 14.77 -49.30 -43.85
CA PHE A 547 13.92 -50.20 -43.02
C PHE A 547 13.66 -49.61 -41.62
N CYS A 548 12.49 -48.98 -41.40
CA CYS A 548 11.24 -49.60 -40.89
C CYS A 548 11.34 -50.06 -39.42
N CYS A 549 10.70 -49.33 -38.49
CA CYS A 549 9.82 -49.93 -37.45
C CYS A 549 9.04 -48.92 -36.59
N CYS A 550 7.72 -49.19 -36.54
CA CYS A 550 6.77 -49.00 -35.43
C CYS A 550 6.37 -47.60 -34.94
N ARG A 551 5.24 -47.09 -35.47
CA ARG A 551 4.31 -46.20 -34.75
C ARG A 551 3.00 -46.94 -34.48
N ARG A 552 2.68 -47.11 -33.20
CA ARG A 552 1.46 -47.73 -32.66
C ARG A 552 0.24 -46.83 -32.89
N SER A 553 -0.86 -47.46 -33.25
CA SER A 553 -2.21 -46.91 -33.44
C SER A 553 -2.88 -46.51 -32.12
N LEU A 554 -3.61 -45.39 -32.13
CA LEU A 554 -4.79 -45.20 -31.29
C LEU A 554 -5.84 -44.43 -32.09
N PHE A 555 -6.90 -45.16 -32.44
CA PHE A 555 -8.18 -44.72 -33.00
C PHE A 555 -9.01 -44.10 -31.87
N TRP A 556 -9.73 -42.99 -32.07
CA TRP A 556 -11.11 -42.79 -31.59
C TRP A 556 -11.77 -41.60 -32.32
N LEU A 557 -12.77 -41.98 -33.13
CA LEU A 557 -14.00 -41.32 -33.59
C LEU A 557 -14.05 -39.82 -33.92
N ASN A 558 -14.36 -39.54 -35.19
CA ASN A 558 -15.24 -38.43 -35.57
C ASN A 558 -16.26 -38.90 -36.64
N ARG A 559 -17.54 -38.92 -36.28
CA ARG A 559 -18.74 -39.07 -37.14
C ARG A 559 -19.69 -38.00 -36.56
N ARG A 560 -20.36 -37.11 -37.30
CA ARG A 560 -20.94 -37.19 -38.64
C ARG A 560 -21.60 -35.81 -38.90
N SER A 561 -21.55 -35.25 -40.11
CA SER A 561 -22.69 -34.51 -40.69
C SER A 561 -22.48 -34.22 -42.19
N ARG A 562 -23.61 -34.15 -42.93
CA ARG A 562 -23.82 -34.04 -44.40
C ARG A 562 -23.79 -35.38 -45.13
N GLY A 563 -24.78 -35.84 -45.90
CA GLY A 563 -26.07 -35.29 -46.35
C GLY A 563 -26.36 -35.78 -47.79
N ARG A 564 -27.65 -36.02 -48.10
CA ARG A 564 -28.31 -36.41 -49.39
C ARG A 564 -28.64 -37.90 -49.55
N VAL A 565 -29.93 -38.27 -49.53
CA VAL A 565 -31.02 -38.11 -50.52
C VAL A 565 -30.96 -39.24 -51.56
N SER A 566 -32.14 -39.86 -51.76
CA SER A 566 -32.51 -41.05 -52.56
C SER A 566 -32.03 -42.39 -52.03
#